data_AF-A0A556UEQ0-F1
#
_entry.id   AF-A0A556UEQ0-F1
#
_cell.length_a   1.000
_cell.length_b   1.000
_cell.length_c   1.000
_cell.angle_alpha   90.00
_cell.angle_beta   90.00
_cell.angle_gamma   90.00
#
_symmetry.space_group_name_H-M   'P 1'
#
loop_
_entity.id
_entity.type
_entity.pdbx_description
1 polymer ?
#
loop_
_entity_poly.entity_id
_entity_poly.type
_entity_poly.pdbx_seq_one_letter_code
_entity_poly.pdbx_strand_id
1 'polypeptide(L)'
;MNMLKKLVGGVIDVVSNIDPSQFVPSDPPPPRRPLAYVQANESDEERKFRGVFQQLAGDLLLQDMEVSPNELMNILNKIITKHGDLKTDGFTVESCRSMVAVMDSDSTGKLGFEEFKYLWNNIKKWQSIYKQFDADRSGMIGADELPNAFRAAGFPLNDQLFQLISRRYSDDKGNMDFDNYIGCLVRLDAMCRAFKTLDKDNNGTIKVNIKELLVLSCSYSRAGSVRLGAQQRHCSPVVAEVRNCGL
;
A
#
# COMPACT_ATOMS: atom_id res chain seq x y z
N MET A 1 34.34 -39.30 2.86
CA MET A 1 34.54 -37.85 3.08
C MET A 1 34.88 -37.23 1.73
N ASN A 2 34.06 -36.46 1.01
CA ASN A 2 32.99 -35.55 1.41
C ASN A 2 31.92 -35.46 0.30
N MET A 3 30.81 -36.18 0.45
CA MET A 3 29.52 -35.84 -0.16
C MET A 3 28.85 -34.72 0.66
N LEU A 4 29.40 -33.50 0.64
CA LEU A 4 28.85 -32.37 1.42
C LEU A 4 29.28 -31.00 0.89
N LYS A 5 29.18 -30.79 -0.43
CA LYS A 5 29.34 -29.46 -1.06
C LYS A 5 28.16 -29.04 -1.95
N LYS A 6 26.98 -29.64 -1.78
CA LYS A 6 25.79 -29.35 -2.61
C LYS A 6 24.56 -28.81 -1.88
N LEU A 7 24.70 -28.31 -0.64
CA LEU A 7 23.53 -27.92 0.17
C LEU A 7 23.68 -26.60 0.94
N VAL A 8 24.40 -25.63 0.38
CA VAL A 8 24.56 -24.28 0.98
C VAL A 8 24.31 -23.16 -0.04
N GLY A 9 23.38 -23.35 -0.97
CA GLY A 9 23.02 -22.35 -1.99
C GLY A 9 21.53 -22.11 -2.15
N GLY A 10 20.69 -22.55 -1.20
CA GLY A 10 19.26 -22.73 -1.43
C GLY A 10 18.32 -21.61 -0.97
N VAL A 11 18.80 -20.48 -0.46
CA VAL A 11 17.92 -19.40 0.01
C VAL A 11 18.53 -18.05 -0.39
N ILE A 12 17.74 -17.22 -1.07
CA ILE A 12 18.06 -15.89 -1.62
C ILE A 12 18.66 -15.93 -3.05
N ASP A 13 17.89 -16.41 -4.02
CA ASP A 13 18.09 -16.12 -5.45
C ASP A 13 16.74 -16.08 -6.21
N VAL A 14 15.71 -15.47 -5.60
CA VAL A 14 14.29 -15.62 -6.04
C VAL A 14 13.60 -14.28 -6.36
N VAL A 15 14.35 -13.19 -6.55
CA VAL A 15 13.78 -11.88 -6.94
C VAL A 15 14.33 -11.37 -8.29
N SER A 16 15.12 -12.18 -9.00
CA SER A 16 16.01 -11.76 -10.09
C SER A 16 15.32 -11.34 -11.41
N ASN A 17 13.99 -11.38 -11.52
CA ASN A 17 13.29 -11.05 -12.78
C ASN A 17 12.34 -9.84 -12.68
N ILE A 18 12.32 -9.11 -11.56
CA ILE A 18 11.56 -7.85 -11.48
C ILE A 18 12.56 -6.72 -11.59
N ASP A 19 12.44 -5.91 -12.63
CA ASP A 19 13.19 -4.67 -12.76
C ASP A 19 12.44 -3.57 -12.01
N PRO A 20 12.95 -3.09 -10.86
CA PRO A 20 12.25 -2.09 -10.06
C PRO A 20 12.08 -0.75 -10.78
N SER A 21 12.85 -0.49 -11.84
CA SER A 21 12.72 0.70 -12.67
C SER A 21 11.40 0.72 -13.46
N GLN A 22 10.78 -0.45 -13.69
CA GLN A 22 9.51 -0.57 -14.40
C GLN A 22 8.29 -0.18 -13.55
N PHE A 23 8.45 -0.09 -12.22
CA PHE A 23 7.39 0.43 -11.36
C PHE A 23 7.23 1.92 -11.60
N VAL A 24 6.00 2.36 -11.85
CA VAL A 24 5.66 3.77 -11.96
C VAL A 24 4.72 4.12 -10.79
N PRO A 25 5.25 4.20 -9.54
CA PRO A 25 4.48 4.73 -8.43
C PRO A 25 4.16 6.20 -8.69
N SER A 26 3.09 6.70 -8.09
CA SER A 26 2.75 8.11 -8.25
C SER A 26 3.77 9.00 -7.49
N ASP A 27 3.94 10.25 -7.94
CA ASP A 27 4.90 11.17 -7.33
C ASP A 27 4.54 11.46 -5.87
N PRO A 28 5.50 11.42 -4.93
CA PRO A 28 5.21 11.63 -3.52
C PRO A 28 4.56 12.99 -3.27
N PRO A 29 3.65 13.11 -2.28
CA PRO A 29 3.04 14.39 -1.95
C PRO A 29 4.11 15.41 -1.54
N PRO A 30 3.95 16.70 -1.88
CA PRO A 30 4.87 17.73 -1.44
C PRO A 30 4.84 17.89 0.08
N PRO A 31 5.94 18.35 0.71
CA PRO A 31 5.96 18.62 2.14
C PRO A 31 4.87 19.61 2.55
N ARG A 32 4.34 19.43 3.76
CA ARG A 32 3.30 20.31 4.32
C ARG A 32 3.77 21.77 4.37
N ARG A 33 2.98 22.67 3.80
CA ARG A 33 3.24 24.12 3.79
C ARG A 33 2.38 24.85 4.84
N PRO A 34 2.83 25.99 5.38
CA PRO A 34 2.01 26.81 6.27
C PRO A 34 0.70 27.25 5.60
N LEU A 35 -0.42 27.19 6.32
CA LEU A 35 -1.77 27.46 5.80
C LEU A 35 -1.89 28.82 5.08
N ALA A 36 -1.22 29.86 5.59
CA ALA A 36 -1.21 31.19 5.00
C ALA A 36 -0.59 31.23 3.58
N TYR A 37 0.44 30.40 3.33
CA TYR A 37 1.06 30.29 2.01
C TYR A 37 0.18 29.53 1.02
N VAL A 38 -0.52 28.51 1.51
CA VAL A 38 -1.43 27.68 0.71
C VAL A 38 -2.61 28.50 0.21
N GLN A 39 -3.28 29.26 1.09
CA GLN A 39 -4.42 30.09 0.69
C GLN A 39 -4.07 31.19 -0.33
N ALA A 40 -2.84 31.71 -0.29
CA ALA A 40 -2.40 32.78 -1.17
C ALA A 40 -2.01 32.31 -2.59
N ASN A 41 -1.67 31.02 -2.77
CA ASN A 41 -1.15 30.47 -4.04
C ASN A 41 -1.95 29.28 -4.56
N GLU A 42 -3.19 29.10 -4.09
CA GLU A 42 -4.02 27.94 -4.43
C GLU A 42 -4.59 28.04 -5.86
N SER A 43 -4.45 26.96 -6.63
CA SER A 43 -5.10 26.83 -7.94
C SER A 43 -6.61 26.62 -7.84
N ASP A 44 -7.36 26.90 -8.91
CA ASP A 44 -8.82 26.72 -8.92
C ASP A 44 -9.25 25.25 -8.70
N GLU A 45 -8.43 24.29 -9.17
CA GLU A 45 -8.66 22.87 -8.94
C GLU A 45 -8.46 22.49 -7.48
N GLU A 46 -7.42 23.04 -6.83
CA GLU A 46 -7.17 22.83 -5.41
C GLU A 46 -8.25 23.46 -4.54
N ARG A 47 -8.77 24.63 -4.93
CA ARG A 47 -9.90 25.26 -4.23
C ARG A 47 -11.16 24.40 -4.30
N LYS A 48 -11.47 23.83 -5.47
CA LYS A 48 -12.58 22.86 -5.62
C LYS A 48 -12.33 21.60 -4.81
N PHE A 49 -11.09 21.08 -4.83
CA PHE A 49 -10.72 19.90 -4.06
C PHE A 49 -10.79 20.16 -2.55
N ARG A 50 -10.40 21.35 -2.08
CA ARG A 50 -10.57 21.79 -0.70
C ARG A 50 -12.04 21.87 -0.31
N GLY A 51 -12.92 22.31 -1.21
CA GLY A 51 -14.37 22.23 -1.02
C GLY A 51 -14.85 20.79 -0.82
N VAL A 52 -14.36 19.85 -1.64
CA VAL A 52 -14.66 18.42 -1.49
C VAL A 52 -14.09 17.86 -0.18
N PHE A 53 -12.85 18.21 0.16
CA PHE A 53 -12.18 17.84 1.42
C PHE A 53 -12.99 18.30 2.64
N GLN A 54 -13.42 19.56 2.65
CA GLN A 54 -14.27 20.13 3.70
C GLN A 54 -15.66 19.46 3.73
N GLN A 55 -16.27 19.22 2.58
CA GLN A 55 -17.60 18.60 2.50
C GLN A 55 -17.60 17.12 2.90
N LEU A 56 -16.54 16.40 2.56
CA LEU A 56 -16.38 14.97 2.86
C LEU A 56 -16.08 14.74 4.34
N ALA A 57 -15.34 15.65 4.96
CA ALA A 57 -14.96 15.54 6.35
C ALA A 57 -15.90 16.28 7.34
N GLY A 58 -16.78 17.15 6.84
CA GLY A 58 -17.86 17.77 7.61
C GLY A 58 -17.37 18.77 8.68
N ASP A 59 -18.13 18.90 9.77
CA ASP A 59 -17.84 19.80 10.91
C ASP A 59 -16.66 19.34 11.79
N LEU A 60 -16.11 18.14 11.56
CA LEU A 60 -15.07 17.52 12.40
C LEU A 60 -13.65 18.02 12.10
N LEU A 61 -13.39 18.61 10.92
CA LEU A 61 -12.08 19.17 10.55
C LEU A 61 -11.83 20.60 11.03
N LEU A 62 -12.76 21.22 11.75
CA LEU A 62 -12.69 22.64 12.08
C LEU A 62 -11.52 23.01 13.01
N GLN A 63 -10.77 22.05 13.55
CA GLN A 63 -9.62 22.31 14.43
C GLN A 63 -8.24 21.98 13.85
N ASP A 64 -8.09 20.96 13.00
CA ASP A 64 -6.77 20.45 12.59
C ASP A 64 -6.55 20.29 11.07
N MET A 65 -7.60 20.34 10.24
CA MET A 65 -7.52 20.14 8.79
C MET A 65 -6.82 18.83 8.39
N GLU A 66 -7.00 17.78 9.19
CA GLU A 66 -6.37 16.46 9.04
C GLU A 66 -7.39 15.33 9.05
N VAL A 67 -7.22 14.32 8.20
CA VAL A 67 -8.14 13.19 8.08
C VAL A 67 -7.64 12.00 8.89
N SER A 68 -8.38 11.64 9.93
CA SER A 68 -8.14 10.44 10.74
C SER A 68 -8.57 9.14 10.01
N PRO A 69 -8.12 7.96 10.47
CA PRO A 69 -8.56 6.68 9.90
C PRO A 69 -10.08 6.47 9.88
N ASN A 70 -10.79 6.94 10.92
CA ASN A 70 -12.25 6.82 11.00
C ASN A 70 -12.95 7.72 9.98
N GLU A 71 -12.44 8.94 9.79
CA GLU A 71 -12.96 9.86 8.79
C GLU A 71 -12.70 9.32 7.38
N LEU A 72 -11.49 8.81 7.12
CA LEU A 72 -11.18 8.15 5.85
C LEU A 72 -12.14 7.01 5.55
N MET A 73 -12.45 6.17 6.54
CA MET A 73 -13.43 5.09 6.41
C MET A 73 -14.81 5.61 6.01
N ASN A 74 -15.32 6.62 6.72
CA ASN A 74 -16.62 7.22 6.45
C ASN A 74 -16.67 7.83 5.04
N ILE A 75 -15.60 8.51 4.63
CA ILE A 75 -15.46 9.11 3.31
C ILE A 75 -15.53 8.02 2.23
N LEU A 76 -14.65 7.01 2.31
CA LEU A 76 -14.57 5.97 1.29
C LEU A 76 -15.88 5.18 1.18
N ASN A 77 -16.48 4.81 2.31
CA ASN A 77 -17.76 4.10 2.32
C ASN A 77 -18.92 4.94 1.76
N LYS A 78 -18.95 6.26 2.04
CA LYS A 78 -19.95 7.18 1.46
C LYS A 78 -19.83 7.32 -0.06
N ILE A 79 -18.63 7.12 -0.62
CA ILE A 79 -18.42 7.14 -2.07
C ILE A 79 -18.81 5.80 -2.70
N ILE A 80 -18.47 4.67 -2.08
CA ILE A 80 -18.89 3.35 -2.53
C ILE A 80 -20.41 3.26 -2.66
N THR A 81 -21.17 3.80 -1.68
CA THR A 81 -22.65 3.71 -1.74
C THR A 81 -23.27 4.41 -2.96
N LYS A 82 -22.53 5.31 -3.62
CA LYS A 82 -22.95 5.95 -4.88
C LYS A 82 -22.64 5.11 -6.13
N HIS A 83 -21.86 4.04 -5.98
CA HIS A 83 -21.39 3.16 -7.04
C HIS A 83 -21.89 1.73 -6.79
N GLY A 84 -23.18 1.49 -7.08
CA GLY A 84 -23.80 0.16 -6.89
C GLY A 84 -23.24 -0.93 -7.82
N ASP A 85 -22.39 -0.56 -8.78
CA ASP A 85 -21.65 -1.47 -9.65
C ASP A 85 -20.41 -2.08 -8.99
N LEU A 86 -19.91 -1.51 -7.89
CA LEU A 86 -18.74 -2.01 -7.18
C LEU A 86 -19.13 -3.02 -6.10
N LYS A 87 -18.59 -4.25 -6.16
CA LYS A 87 -18.69 -5.21 -5.05
C LYS A 87 -17.63 -4.91 -4.01
N THR A 88 -18.05 -4.89 -2.74
CA THR A 88 -17.20 -4.65 -1.57
C THR A 88 -17.99 -4.95 -0.30
N ASP A 89 -17.30 -5.36 0.76
CA ASP A 89 -17.83 -5.46 2.12
C ASP A 89 -17.76 -4.13 2.90
N GLY A 90 -17.12 -3.12 2.29
CA GLY A 90 -16.88 -1.80 2.85
C GLY A 90 -15.50 -1.69 3.48
N PHE A 91 -14.92 -0.49 3.42
CA PHE A 91 -13.66 -0.24 4.11
C PHE A 91 -13.87 -0.33 5.63
N THR A 92 -13.02 -1.12 6.28
CA THR A 92 -12.92 -1.21 7.74
C THR A 92 -11.98 -0.15 8.30
N VAL A 93 -12.13 0.18 9.58
CA VAL A 93 -11.22 1.11 10.29
C VAL A 93 -9.78 0.61 10.22
N GLU A 94 -9.56 -0.70 10.29
CA GLU A 94 -8.22 -1.30 10.23
C GLU A 94 -7.59 -1.15 8.83
N SER A 95 -8.39 -1.29 7.76
CA SER A 95 -7.94 -1.02 6.40
C SER A 95 -7.56 0.45 6.24
N CYS A 96 -8.41 1.37 6.71
CA CYS A 96 -8.14 2.81 6.65
C CYS A 96 -6.95 3.22 7.52
N ARG A 97 -6.78 2.64 8.72
CA ARG A 97 -5.61 2.87 9.58
C ARG A 97 -4.32 2.46 8.88
N SER A 98 -4.35 1.33 8.17
CA SER A 98 -3.20 0.88 7.39
C SER A 98 -2.93 1.80 6.20
N MET A 99 -3.96 2.36 5.55
CA MET A 99 -3.77 3.34 4.47
C MET A 99 -3.18 4.65 5.01
N VAL A 100 -3.68 5.15 6.14
CA VAL A 100 -3.13 6.35 6.77
C VAL A 100 -1.66 6.12 7.12
N ALA A 101 -1.32 5.01 7.76
CA ALA A 101 0.05 4.72 8.20
C ALA A 101 1.11 4.68 7.07
N VAL A 102 0.73 4.32 5.84
CA VAL A 102 1.66 4.31 4.69
C VAL A 102 1.67 5.61 3.88
N MET A 103 0.76 6.53 4.18
CA MET A 103 0.60 7.81 3.49
C MET A 103 1.00 9.00 4.37
N ASP A 104 0.94 8.84 5.69
CA ASP A 104 1.35 9.79 6.74
C ASP A 104 2.89 9.92 6.74
N SER A 105 3.37 10.91 6.00
CA SER A 105 4.79 11.20 5.81
C SER A 105 5.35 12.08 6.93
N ASP A 106 4.49 12.87 7.58
CA ASP A 106 4.85 13.75 8.69
C ASP A 106 4.67 13.12 10.08
N SER A 107 4.23 11.85 10.13
CA SER A 107 4.04 11.05 11.35
C SER A 107 3.05 11.66 12.33
N THR A 108 2.03 12.34 11.82
CA THR A 108 0.96 12.96 12.62
C THR A 108 -0.08 11.94 13.09
N GLY A 109 -0.10 10.75 12.48
CA GLY A 109 -1.14 9.73 12.66
C GLY A 109 -2.44 10.03 11.91
N LYS A 110 -2.45 11.08 11.09
CA LYS A 110 -3.59 11.53 10.27
C LYS A 110 -3.06 11.95 8.90
N LEU A 111 -3.95 12.29 7.98
CA LEU A 111 -3.58 12.76 6.65
C LEU A 111 -3.83 14.26 6.53
N GLY A 112 -2.76 15.01 6.29
CA GLY A 112 -2.87 16.40 5.87
C GLY A 112 -3.50 16.54 4.47
N PHE A 113 -3.77 17.77 4.06
CA PHE A 113 -4.39 18.06 2.75
C PHE A 113 -3.64 17.44 1.55
N GLU A 114 -2.31 17.58 1.49
CA GLU A 114 -1.52 17.07 0.37
C GLU A 114 -1.47 15.54 0.34
N GLU A 115 -1.35 14.89 1.50
CA GLU A 115 -1.33 13.44 1.63
C GLU A 115 -2.70 12.84 1.26
N PHE A 116 -3.78 13.46 1.74
CA PHE A 116 -5.13 13.07 1.37
C PHE A 116 -5.40 13.32 -0.12
N LYS A 117 -4.97 14.45 -0.68
CA LYS A 117 -5.09 14.76 -2.12
C LYS A 117 -4.39 13.70 -2.96
N TYR A 118 -3.18 13.32 -2.58
CA TYR A 118 -2.41 12.27 -3.23
C TYR A 118 -3.14 10.92 -3.16
N LEU A 119 -3.54 10.48 -1.95
CA LEU A 119 -4.32 9.24 -1.76
C LEU A 119 -5.60 9.25 -2.61
N TRP A 120 -6.36 10.33 -2.56
CA TRP A 120 -7.64 10.46 -3.25
C TRP A 120 -7.50 10.41 -4.76
N ASN A 121 -6.49 11.07 -5.32
CA ASN A 121 -6.24 11.02 -6.76
C ASN A 121 -5.85 9.62 -7.23
N ASN A 122 -5.05 8.90 -6.46
CA ASN A 122 -4.72 7.50 -6.74
C ASN A 122 -5.95 6.60 -6.64
N ILE A 123 -6.79 6.75 -5.62
CA ILE A 123 -8.04 5.98 -5.48
C ILE A 123 -8.95 6.20 -6.70
N LYS A 124 -9.15 7.44 -7.14
CA LYS A 124 -9.94 7.73 -8.36
C LYS A 124 -9.35 7.08 -9.61
N LYS A 125 -8.02 7.16 -9.80
CA LYS A 125 -7.31 6.52 -10.92
C LYS A 125 -7.54 5.01 -10.90
N TRP A 126 -7.31 4.37 -9.75
CA TRP A 126 -7.46 2.93 -9.61
C TRP A 126 -8.91 2.48 -9.69
N GLN A 127 -9.88 3.28 -9.25
CA GLN A 127 -11.30 3.03 -9.46
C GLN A 127 -11.66 3.03 -10.95
N SER A 128 -11.13 3.99 -11.71
CA SER A 128 -11.33 4.02 -13.16
C SER A 128 -10.78 2.77 -13.85
N ILE A 129 -9.60 2.31 -13.42
CA ILE A 129 -8.97 1.08 -13.93
C ILE A 129 -9.80 -0.15 -13.52
N TYR A 130 -10.23 -0.24 -12.27
CA TYR A 130 -11.06 -1.34 -11.78
C TYR A 130 -12.30 -1.53 -12.65
N LYS A 131 -13.03 -0.45 -12.93
CA LYS A 131 -14.22 -0.48 -13.80
C LYS A 131 -13.91 -0.82 -15.25
N GLN A 132 -12.71 -0.50 -15.73
CA GLN A 132 -12.28 -0.78 -17.09
C GLN A 132 -11.93 -2.26 -17.29
N PHE A 133 -11.37 -2.90 -16.27
CA PHE A 133 -10.83 -4.27 -16.36
C PHE A 133 -11.76 -5.35 -15.78
N ASP A 134 -12.83 -4.97 -15.08
CA ASP A 134 -14.00 -5.83 -14.77
C ASP A 134 -14.80 -6.08 -16.07
N ALA A 135 -14.27 -6.95 -16.92
CA ALA A 135 -14.78 -7.18 -18.27
C ALA A 135 -16.07 -8.01 -18.26
N ASP A 136 -16.17 -8.94 -17.29
CA ASP A 136 -17.36 -9.76 -17.07
C ASP A 136 -18.47 -9.02 -16.31
N ARG A 137 -18.21 -7.81 -15.80
CA ARG A 137 -19.12 -6.97 -15.01
C ARG A 137 -19.63 -7.68 -13.76
N SER A 138 -18.80 -8.54 -13.19
CA SER A 138 -19.07 -9.19 -11.90
C SER A 138 -19.04 -8.19 -10.74
N GLY A 139 -18.44 -7.02 -10.95
CA GLY A 139 -18.14 -6.02 -9.93
C GLY A 139 -16.88 -6.35 -9.12
N MET A 140 -16.15 -7.38 -9.51
CA MET A 140 -14.90 -7.88 -8.90
C MET A 140 -13.82 -8.03 -9.98
N ILE A 141 -12.55 -8.00 -9.57
CA ILE A 141 -11.44 -8.31 -10.48
C ILE A 141 -11.07 -9.78 -10.30
N GLY A 142 -11.29 -10.57 -11.36
CA GLY A 142 -10.93 -11.99 -11.39
C GLY A 142 -9.43 -12.22 -11.58
N ALA A 143 -8.99 -13.47 -11.38
CA ALA A 143 -7.58 -13.86 -11.51
C ALA A 143 -6.99 -13.60 -12.91
N ASP A 144 -7.81 -13.70 -13.96
CA ASP A 144 -7.39 -13.45 -15.35
C ASP A 144 -7.33 -11.95 -15.68
N GLU A 145 -8.08 -11.11 -14.95
CA GLU A 145 -8.15 -9.66 -15.16
C GLU A 145 -7.07 -8.92 -14.35
N LEU A 146 -6.71 -9.48 -13.19
CA LEU A 146 -5.79 -8.92 -12.21
C LEU A 146 -4.44 -8.48 -12.82
N PRO A 147 -3.75 -9.27 -13.67
CA PRO A 147 -2.46 -8.88 -14.20
C PRO A 147 -2.50 -7.63 -15.08
N ASN A 148 -3.56 -7.51 -15.88
CA ASN A 148 -3.73 -6.37 -16.78
C ASN A 148 -4.16 -5.11 -16.01
N ALA A 149 -5.03 -5.27 -15.00
CA ALA A 149 -5.41 -4.17 -14.11
C ALA A 149 -4.21 -3.60 -13.35
N PHE A 150 -3.36 -4.46 -12.77
CA PHE A 150 -2.16 -4.03 -12.04
C PHE A 150 -1.11 -3.38 -12.96
N ARG A 151 -0.93 -3.92 -14.18
CA ARG A 151 -0.07 -3.29 -15.18
C ARG A 151 -0.57 -1.88 -15.56
N ALA A 152 -1.87 -1.72 -15.80
CA ALA A 152 -2.48 -0.41 -16.07
C ALA A 152 -2.37 0.55 -14.87
N ALA A 153 -2.36 0.02 -13.65
CA ALA A 153 -2.15 0.81 -12.44
C ALA A 153 -0.70 1.30 -12.26
N GLY A 154 0.27 0.76 -13.02
CA GLY A 154 1.69 1.11 -12.96
C GLY A 154 2.56 0.06 -12.26
N PHE A 155 2.04 -1.14 -12.02
CA PHE A 155 2.71 -2.21 -11.29
C PHE A 155 2.84 -3.49 -12.12
N PRO A 156 3.89 -3.60 -12.96
CA PRO A 156 4.18 -4.84 -13.69
C PRO A 156 4.78 -5.88 -12.74
N LEU A 157 3.92 -6.68 -12.12
CA LEU A 157 4.33 -7.75 -11.20
C LEU A 157 4.57 -9.06 -11.96
N ASN A 158 5.36 -9.96 -11.35
CA ASN A 158 5.53 -11.33 -11.86
C ASN A 158 4.49 -12.29 -11.27
N ASP A 159 4.37 -13.50 -11.84
CA ASP A 159 3.37 -14.49 -11.44
C ASP A 159 3.46 -14.88 -9.96
N GLN A 160 4.67 -14.91 -9.38
CA GLN A 160 4.87 -15.25 -7.98
C GLN A 160 4.29 -14.17 -7.05
N LEU A 161 4.48 -12.89 -7.37
CA LEU A 161 3.86 -11.80 -6.62
C LEU A 161 2.34 -11.78 -6.79
N PHE A 162 1.83 -12.07 -7.99
CA PHE A 162 0.38 -12.21 -8.19
C PHE A 162 -0.22 -13.32 -7.34
N GLN A 163 0.45 -14.47 -7.21
CA GLN A 163 0.00 -15.54 -6.32
C GLN A 163 -0.05 -15.11 -4.85
N LEU A 164 0.94 -14.33 -4.38
CA LEU A 164 0.94 -13.81 -3.01
C LEU A 164 -0.16 -12.77 -2.78
N ILE A 165 -0.38 -11.89 -3.75
CA ILE A 165 -1.46 -10.89 -3.71
C ILE A 165 -2.82 -11.58 -3.70
N SER A 166 -3.05 -12.51 -4.62
CA SER A 166 -4.31 -13.25 -4.70
C SER A 166 -4.60 -13.99 -3.41
N ARG A 167 -3.62 -14.73 -2.85
CA ARG A 167 -3.77 -15.42 -1.56
C ARG A 167 -4.11 -14.48 -0.39
N ARG A 168 -3.71 -13.20 -0.47
CA ARG A 168 -3.84 -12.24 0.62
C ARG A 168 -5.08 -11.36 0.52
N TYR A 169 -5.55 -11.07 -0.69
CA TYR A 169 -6.56 -10.05 -0.98
C TYR A 169 -7.73 -10.56 -1.81
N SER A 170 -7.65 -11.75 -2.40
CA SER A 170 -8.77 -12.37 -3.11
C SER A 170 -9.53 -13.34 -2.24
N ASP A 171 -10.78 -13.61 -2.62
CA ASP A 171 -11.60 -14.68 -2.06
C ASP A 171 -11.12 -16.09 -2.48
N ASP A 172 -11.79 -17.14 -1.99
CA ASP A 172 -11.47 -18.53 -2.32
C ASP A 172 -11.63 -18.88 -3.82
N LYS A 173 -12.29 -18.01 -4.58
CA LYS A 173 -12.49 -18.14 -6.04
C LYS A 173 -11.46 -17.33 -6.83
N GLY A 174 -10.55 -16.61 -6.16
CA GLY A 174 -9.55 -15.76 -6.79
C GLY A 174 -10.07 -14.39 -7.22
N ASN A 175 -11.27 -14.00 -6.80
CA ASN A 175 -11.85 -12.69 -7.10
C ASN A 175 -11.45 -11.67 -6.03
N MET A 176 -11.08 -10.47 -6.46
CA MET A 176 -10.72 -9.37 -5.59
C MET A 176 -11.82 -8.29 -5.64
N ASP A 177 -12.41 -7.99 -4.49
CA ASP A 177 -13.37 -6.90 -4.36
C ASP A 177 -12.69 -5.52 -4.30
N PHE A 178 -13.51 -4.47 -4.33
CA PHE A 178 -13.01 -3.11 -4.52
C PHE A 178 -12.15 -2.62 -3.35
N ASP A 179 -12.53 -2.90 -2.10
CA ASP A 179 -11.77 -2.45 -0.93
C ASP A 179 -10.45 -3.20 -0.77
N ASN A 180 -10.39 -4.51 -1.06
CA ASN A 180 -9.13 -5.24 -1.06
C ASN A 180 -8.23 -4.81 -2.22
N TYR A 181 -8.79 -4.52 -3.39
CA TYR A 181 -8.05 -3.97 -4.53
C TYR A 181 -7.38 -2.63 -4.20
N ILE A 182 -8.15 -1.68 -3.66
CA ILE A 182 -7.61 -0.37 -3.26
C ILE A 182 -6.59 -0.52 -2.12
N GLY A 183 -6.90 -1.33 -1.10
CA GLY A 183 -5.98 -1.58 0.01
C GLY A 183 -4.65 -2.21 -0.43
N CYS A 184 -4.68 -3.09 -1.42
CA CYS A 184 -3.48 -3.68 -2.02
C CYS A 184 -2.65 -2.63 -2.76
N LEU A 185 -3.28 -1.84 -3.64
CA LEU A 185 -2.57 -0.84 -4.44
C LEU A 185 -1.99 0.30 -3.60
N VAL A 186 -2.69 0.76 -2.56
CA VAL A 186 -2.14 1.76 -1.61
C VAL A 186 -0.85 1.26 -0.97
N ARG A 187 -0.83 0.00 -0.49
CA ARG A 187 0.38 -0.58 0.11
C ARG A 187 1.49 -0.77 -0.91
N LEU A 188 1.16 -1.25 -2.10
CA LEU A 188 2.13 -1.50 -3.15
C LEU A 188 2.80 -0.20 -3.62
N ASP A 189 2.02 0.85 -3.88
CA ASP A 189 2.50 2.18 -4.22
C ASP A 189 3.47 2.70 -3.17
N ALA A 190 3.07 2.62 -1.90
CA ALA A 190 3.88 3.11 -0.80
C ALA A 190 5.20 2.32 -0.65
N MET A 191 5.17 0.98 -0.79
CA MET A 191 6.38 0.16 -0.75
C MET A 191 7.33 0.51 -1.90
N CYS A 192 6.81 0.69 -3.11
CA CYS A 192 7.60 1.11 -4.26
C CYS A 192 8.22 2.50 -4.04
N ARG A 193 7.49 3.47 -3.48
CA ARG A 193 8.03 4.81 -3.15
C ARG A 193 9.14 4.74 -2.11
N ALA A 194 8.94 3.99 -1.03
CA ALA A 194 9.97 3.81 -0.01
C ALA A 194 11.21 3.13 -0.58
N PHE A 195 11.04 2.09 -1.40
CA PHE A 195 12.14 1.42 -2.07
C PHE A 195 12.94 2.37 -2.95
N LYS A 196 12.27 3.13 -3.83
CA LYS A 196 12.93 4.14 -4.70
C LYS A 196 13.67 5.24 -3.92
N THR A 197 13.18 5.57 -2.73
CA THR A 197 13.84 6.57 -1.87
C THR A 197 15.12 6.02 -1.23
N LEU A 198 15.17 4.72 -0.98
CA LEU A 198 16.31 4.01 -0.37
C LEU A 198 17.33 3.54 -1.42
N ASP A 199 16.89 3.18 -2.63
CA ASP A 199 17.71 2.73 -3.77
C ASP A 199 18.34 3.91 -4.53
N LYS A 200 19.28 4.60 -3.88
CA LYS A 200 19.90 5.83 -4.41
C LYS A 200 20.72 5.62 -5.68
N ASP A 201 21.24 4.41 -5.90
CA ASP A 201 22.05 4.05 -7.06
C ASP A 201 21.24 3.32 -8.15
N ASN A 202 19.92 3.16 -7.96
CA ASN A 202 19.00 2.50 -8.89
C ASN A 202 19.49 1.12 -9.33
N ASN A 203 20.12 0.38 -8.41
CA ASN A 203 20.68 -0.93 -8.70
C ASN A 203 19.67 -2.07 -8.39
N GLY A 204 18.48 -1.72 -7.89
CA GLY A 204 17.43 -2.67 -7.53
C GLY A 204 17.66 -3.41 -6.21
N THR A 205 18.58 -2.94 -5.36
CA THR A 205 18.92 -3.53 -4.06
C THR A 205 19.11 -2.45 -3.00
N ILE A 206 18.45 -2.62 -1.84
CA ILE A 206 18.62 -1.74 -0.68
C ILE A 206 19.36 -2.45 0.44
N LYS A 207 20.25 -1.73 1.13
CA LYS A 207 20.86 -2.19 2.38
C LYS A 207 20.13 -1.53 3.53
N VAL A 208 19.47 -2.33 4.37
CA VAL A 208 18.75 -1.87 5.56
C VAL A 208 19.28 -2.56 6.81
N ASN A 209 19.38 -1.81 7.90
CA ASN A 209 19.65 -2.38 9.22
C ASN A 209 18.36 -2.86 9.89
N ILE A 210 18.47 -3.57 11.02
CA ILE A 210 17.31 -4.14 11.71
C ILE A 210 16.29 -3.09 12.16
N LYS A 211 16.73 -1.89 12.54
CA LYS A 211 15.82 -0.82 12.97
C LYS A 211 15.02 -0.28 11.78
N GLU A 212 15.69 -0.05 10.66
CA GLU A 212 15.06 0.38 9.41
C GLU A 212 14.09 -0.67 8.89
N LEU A 213 14.47 -1.95 8.93
CA LEU A 213 13.61 -3.06 8.55
C LEU A 213 12.35 -3.13 9.45
N LEU A 214 12.50 -2.93 10.76
CA LEU A 214 11.37 -2.93 11.68
C LEU A 214 10.41 -1.78 11.39
N VAL A 215 10.92 -0.57 11.12
CA VAL A 215 10.10 0.58 10.73
C VAL A 215 9.34 0.30 9.43
N LEU A 216 10.02 -0.19 8.39
CA LEU A 216 9.39 -0.60 7.13
C LEU A 216 8.39 -1.74 7.32
N SER A 217 8.60 -2.65 8.27
CA SER A 217 7.62 -3.71 8.53
C SER A 217 6.38 -3.18 9.24
N CYS A 218 6.54 -2.27 10.20
CA CYS A 218 5.46 -1.72 11.02
C CYS A 218 4.56 -0.77 10.21
N SER A 219 5.15 0.10 9.38
CA SER A 219 4.36 1.04 8.58
C SER A 219 3.51 0.33 7.52
N TYR A 220 3.96 -0.82 7.02
CA TYR A 220 3.36 -1.48 5.86
C TYR A 220 2.58 -2.77 6.17
N SER A 221 2.62 -3.25 7.43
CA SER A 221 1.82 -4.40 7.87
C SER A 221 0.36 -4.01 8.11
N ARG A 222 -0.59 -4.89 7.78
CA ARG A 222 -2.00 -4.70 8.20
C ARG A 222 -2.04 -4.72 9.72
N ALA A 223 -2.75 -3.77 10.33
CA ALA A 223 -2.93 -3.64 11.78
C ALA A 223 -3.70 -4.82 12.46
N GLY A 224 -3.85 -5.96 11.77
CA GLY A 224 -4.46 -7.18 12.29
C GLY A 224 -3.52 -8.37 12.09
N SER A 225 -3.02 -8.89 13.22
CA SER A 225 -2.21 -10.11 13.33
C SER A 225 -0.94 -10.17 12.46
N VAL A 226 0.18 -9.71 13.02
CA VAL A 226 1.39 -10.52 12.93
C VAL A 226 1.14 -11.77 13.77
N ARG A 227 0.42 -12.74 13.20
CA ARG A 227 0.62 -14.12 13.62
C ARG A 227 1.92 -14.52 12.96
N LEU A 228 3.02 -14.42 13.72
CA LEU A 228 4.15 -15.32 13.50
C LEU A 228 3.53 -16.71 13.50
N GLY A 229 3.39 -17.29 12.31
CA GLY A 229 2.94 -18.65 12.16
C GLY A 229 3.97 -19.54 12.83
N ALA A 230 3.76 -19.83 14.11
CA ALA A 230 4.25 -21.04 14.73
C ALA A 230 3.56 -22.20 14.02
N GLN A 231 4.04 -22.54 12.82
CA GLN A 231 3.69 -23.79 12.18
C GLN A 231 4.48 -24.85 12.93
N GLN A 232 3.83 -25.37 13.97
CA GLN A 232 4.30 -26.47 14.79
C GLN A 232 4.33 -27.73 13.91
N ARG A 233 5.43 -27.90 13.18
CA ARG A 233 5.90 -29.22 12.75
C ARG A 233 7.34 -29.34 13.20
N HIS A 234 7.51 -30.17 14.23
CA HIS A 234 8.74 -30.79 14.70
C HIS A 234 9.95 -30.58 13.77
N CYS A 235 10.86 -29.65 14.14
CA CYS A 235 12.30 -29.69 13.86
C CYS A 235 12.99 -28.43 14.44
N SER A 236 13.84 -28.66 15.45
CA SER A 236 14.93 -27.87 16.05
C SER A 236 14.88 -26.33 16.21
N PRO A 237 15.37 -25.78 17.34
CA PRO A 237 15.36 -24.35 17.62
C PRO A 237 16.26 -23.57 16.67
N VAL A 238 15.73 -22.48 16.12
CA VAL A 238 16.50 -21.44 15.43
C VAL A 238 17.35 -20.72 16.48
N VAL A 239 18.62 -21.10 16.60
CA VAL A 239 19.61 -20.38 17.40
C VAL A 239 19.98 -19.11 16.63
N ALA A 240 19.57 -17.96 17.13
CA ALA A 240 20.14 -16.68 16.74
C ALA A 240 21.55 -16.59 17.35
N GLU A 241 22.56 -16.88 16.55
CA GLU A 241 23.95 -16.73 16.98
C GLU A 241 24.31 -15.23 16.98
N VAL A 242 24.12 -14.58 18.13
CA VAL A 242 24.67 -13.24 18.41
C VAL A 242 26.18 -13.41 18.54
N ARG A 243 26.92 -13.10 17.47
CA ARG A 243 28.37 -12.90 17.60
C ARG A 243 28.60 -11.57 18.30
N ASN A 244 28.83 -11.65 19.61
CA ASN A 244 29.49 -10.59 20.38
C ASN A 244 30.86 -10.32 19.75
N CYS A 245 31.02 -9.16 19.12
CA CYS A 245 32.34 -8.54 19.01
C CYS A 245 32.56 -7.72 20.29
N GLY A 246 33.14 -8.36 21.30
CA GLY A 246 33.69 -7.66 22.45
C GLY A 246 35.05 -7.06 22.12
N LEU A 247 35.37 -5.96 22.82
CA LEU A 247 36.66 -5.77 23.46
C LEU A 247 36.43 -5.80 24.96
#